data_AF-A0A0U2JJD0-F1
#
_entry.id   AF-A0A0U2JJD0-F1
#
_cell.length_a   1.000
_cell.length_b   1.000
_cell.length_c   1.000
_cell.angle_alpha   90.00
_cell.angle_beta   90.00
_cell.angle_gamma   90.00
#
_symmetry.space_group_name_H-M   'P 1'
#
loop_
_entity.id
_entity.type
_entity.pdbx_description
1 polymer ?
#
loop_
_entity_poly.entity_id
_entity_poly.type
_entity_poly.pdbx_seq_one_letter_code
_entity_poly.pdbx_strand_id
1 'polypeptide(L)'
;MGLKGMKKLYMFSLLALLSINNAFGAIIISGDIVDGTGKFTISNSISFEVIKDGQIDLLYMKNWASPADSSRDFAAIYSEVNISINGVDSTYQFQALADNLLQSFNDITPEITSTYIDTVDGGRSRIPVFTGDIFTIYAGVWKLGPQEKFNPSVFGSFQGEAFLGDMFGNRLTKFVSLATVPEPGTLGLFGLALYAIFRLRRL
;
A
#
# COMPACT_ATOMS: atom_id res chain seq x y z
N MET A 1 20.86 38.66 21.15
CA MET A 1 21.09 37.28 20.68
C MET A 1 22.17 37.34 19.61
N GLY A 2 23.41 36.90 19.90
CA GLY A 2 24.55 37.13 19.00
C GLY A 2 24.43 36.35 17.68
N LEU A 3 25.05 36.88 16.61
CA LEU A 3 25.06 36.33 15.24
C LEU A 3 25.40 34.81 15.17
N LYS A 4 26.14 34.28 16.16
CA LYS A 4 26.48 32.85 16.31
C LYS A 4 25.28 31.96 16.68
N GLY A 5 24.30 32.48 17.42
CA GLY A 5 23.09 31.74 17.82
C GLY A 5 22.10 31.56 16.66
N MET A 6 21.95 32.59 15.83
CA MET A 6 21.08 32.55 14.65
C MET A 6 21.53 31.51 13.62
N LYS A 7 22.84 31.38 13.35
CA LYS A 7 23.35 30.38 12.38
C LYS A 7 23.04 28.93 12.76
N LYS A 8 23.02 28.60 14.06
CA LYS A 8 22.65 27.26 14.54
C LYS A 8 21.16 26.97 14.33
N LEU A 9 20.32 27.98 14.54
CA LEU A 9 18.87 27.86 14.37
C LEU A 9 18.50 27.62 12.89
N TYR A 10 19.04 28.41 11.97
CA TYR A 10 18.78 28.24 10.53
C TYR A 10 19.24 26.90 9.98
N MET A 11 20.38 26.38 10.45
CA MET A 11 20.89 25.08 10.02
C MET A 11 20.02 23.92 10.52
N PHE A 12 19.48 24.04 11.75
CA PHE A 12 18.54 23.05 12.31
C PHE A 12 17.19 23.08 11.58
N SER A 13 16.67 24.26 11.26
CA SER A 13 15.46 24.43 10.45
C SER A 13 15.62 23.90 9.02
N LEU A 14 16.79 24.09 8.40
CA LEU A 14 17.09 23.55 7.07
C LEU A 14 17.19 22.02 7.08
N LEU A 15 17.79 21.42 8.12
CA LEU A 15 17.82 19.97 8.32
C LEU A 15 16.43 19.38 8.56
N ALA A 16 15.56 20.07 9.31
CA ALA A 16 14.17 19.65 9.53
C ALA A 16 13.29 19.76 8.27
N LEU A 17 13.60 20.71 7.37
CA LEU A 17 12.94 20.84 6.06
C LEU A 17 13.41 19.77 5.06
N LEU A 18 14.61 19.22 5.22
CA LEU A 18 15.14 18.13 4.39
C LEU A 18 14.65 16.74 4.82
N SER A 19 13.94 16.64 5.94
CA SER A 19 13.31 15.41 6.45
C SER A 19 11.81 15.31 6.12
N ILE A 20 11.34 16.00 5.07
CA ILE A 20 9.99 15.77 4.53
C ILE A 20 10.02 14.38 3.87
N ASN A 21 9.81 13.38 4.71
CA ASN A 21 9.52 12.02 4.28
C ASN A 21 8.20 12.07 3.53
N ASN A 22 8.22 11.74 2.24
CA ASN A 22 6.97 11.38 1.56
C ASN A 22 6.38 10.20 2.32
N ALA A 23 5.25 10.41 2.99
CA ALA A 23 4.55 9.32 3.63
C ALA A 23 4.03 8.41 2.53
N PHE A 24 4.66 7.26 2.35
CA PHE A 24 4.13 6.23 1.46
C PHE A 24 2.73 5.81 1.96
N GLY A 25 1.82 5.51 1.04
CA GLY A 25 0.57 4.84 1.40
C GLY A 25 0.88 3.52 2.09
N ALA A 26 0.17 3.24 3.17
CA ALA A 26 0.21 1.96 3.86
C ALA A 26 -1.17 1.32 3.77
N ILE A 27 -1.17 0.01 3.53
CA ILE A 27 -2.37 -0.82 3.61
C ILE A 27 -2.34 -1.49 4.98
N ILE A 28 -3.43 -1.40 5.75
CA ILE A 28 -3.49 -1.85 7.14
C ILE A 28 -4.77 -2.65 7.37
N ILE A 29 -4.66 -3.82 7.99
CA ILE A 29 -5.78 -4.61 8.51
C ILE A 29 -5.72 -4.56 10.04
N SER A 30 -6.83 -4.23 10.69
CA SER A 30 -6.88 -4.07 12.15
C SER A 30 -8.24 -4.42 12.74
N GLY A 31 -8.36 -4.44 14.07
CA GLY A 31 -9.58 -4.79 14.80
C GLY A 31 -9.77 -6.29 14.95
N ASP A 32 -11.00 -6.72 15.20
CA ASP A 32 -11.40 -8.14 15.25
C ASP A 32 -12.37 -8.42 14.11
N ILE A 33 -11.91 -9.17 13.11
CA ILE A 33 -12.74 -9.56 11.98
C ILE A 33 -13.77 -10.60 12.41
N VAL A 34 -13.52 -11.49 13.36
CA VAL A 34 -14.51 -12.49 13.80
C VAL A 34 -15.72 -11.79 14.43
N ASP A 35 -15.46 -10.78 15.27
CA ASP A 35 -16.50 -9.99 15.93
C ASP A 35 -17.10 -8.88 15.05
N GLY A 36 -16.69 -8.80 13.77
CA GLY A 36 -17.20 -7.79 12.83
C GLY A 36 -16.78 -6.36 13.16
N THR A 37 -15.70 -6.18 13.91
CA THR A 37 -15.06 -4.87 14.19
C THR A 37 -13.83 -4.61 13.32
N GLY A 38 -13.49 -5.55 12.45
CA GLY A 38 -12.37 -5.50 11.53
C GLY A 38 -12.41 -4.26 10.61
N LYS A 39 -11.22 -3.74 10.29
CA LYS A 39 -11.04 -2.57 9.44
C LYS A 39 -9.95 -2.80 8.42
N PHE A 40 -10.21 -2.37 7.20
CA PHE A 40 -9.25 -2.19 6.13
C PHE A 40 -8.94 -0.70 5.99
N THR A 41 -7.67 -0.31 5.92
CA THR A 41 -7.24 1.09 5.87
C THR A 41 -6.18 1.30 4.81
N ILE A 42 -6.34 2.36 4.03
CA ILE A 42 -5.31 2.92 3.15
C ILE A 42 -4.95 4.29 3.71
N SER A 43 -3.75 4.44 4.26
CA SER A 43 -3.36 5.65 5.00
C SER A 43 -3.14 6.88 4.11
N ASN A 44 -2.64 6.66 2.89
CA ASN A 44 -2.50 7.67 1.83
C ASN A 44 -2.89 7.03 0.51
N SER A 45 -3.44 7.80 -0.42
CA SER A 45 -3.83 7.30 -1.74
C SER A 45 -2.65 6.64 -2.43
N ILE A 46 -2.91 5.53 -3.11
CA ILE A 46 -1.89 4.71 -3.79
C ILE A 46 -2.19 4.76 -5.29
N SER A 47 -1.19 5.15 -6.08
CA SER A 47 -1.30 5.24 -7.54
C SER A 47 -0.45 4.19 -8.22
N PHE A 48 -0.98 3.60 -9.27
CA PHE A 48 -0.37 2.56 -10.09
C PHE A 48 -0.36 3.01 -11.55
N GLU A 49 0.81 2.90 -12.20
CA GLU A 49 0.94 3.12 -13.63
C GLU A 49 0.61 1.82 -14.37
N VAL A 50 -0.37 1.90 -15.28
CA VAL A 50 -0.79 0.78 -16.12
C VAL A 50 0.20 0.59 -17.26
N ILE A 51 0.75 -0.61 -17.35
CA ILE A 51 1.78 -0.99 -18.34
C ILE A 51 1.25 -1.94 -19.42
N LYS A 52 0.02 -2.43 -19.25
CA LYS A 52 -0.62 -3.37 -20.16
C LYS A 52 -2.13 -3.16 -20.12
N ASP A 53 -2.73 -3.09 -21.31
CA ASP A 53 -4.18 -3.00 -21.47
C ASP A 53 -4.86 -4.22 -20.84
N GLY A 54 -6.01 -4.00 -20.20
CA GLY A 54 -6.73 -5.10 -19.58
C GLY A 54 -7.88 -4.67 -18.70
N GLN A 55 -8.20 -5.56 -17.78
CA GLN A 55 -9.29 -5.46 -16.83
C GLN A 55 -8.73 -5.72 -15.44
N ILE A 56 -8.75 -4.70 -14.57
CA ILE A 56 -8.32 -4.87 -13.19
C ILE A 56 -9.45 -5.55 -12.43
N ASP A 57 -9.10 -6.64 -11.75
CA ASP A 57 -9.95 -7.40 -10.84
C ASP A 57 -9.36 -7.42 -9.43
N LEU A 58 -8.03 -7.35 -9.30
CA LEU A 58 -7.35 -7.55 -8.03
C LEU A 58 -6.28 -6.50 -7.74
N LEU A 59 -6.19 -6.12 -6.46
CA LEU A 59 -4.98 -5.54 -5.88
C LEU A 59 -4.21 -6.66 -5.18
N TYR A 60 -3.08 -7.03 -5.75
CA TYR A 60 -2.19 -8.03 -5.22
C TYR A 60 -1.20 -7.43 -4.22
N MET A 61 -1.02 -8.08 -3.06
CA MET A 61 -0.05 -7.70 -2.04
C MET A 61 0.88 -8.89 -1.78
N LYS A 62 2.10 -8.77 -2.31
CA LYS A 62 3.06 -9.86 -2.35
C LYS A 62 3.61 -10.15 -0.95
N ASN A 63 3.61 -11.42 -0.57
CA ASN A 63 4.26 -11.94 0.63
C ASN A 63 3.73 -11.36 1.96
N TRP A 64 2.45 -10.96 2.01
CA TRP A 64 1.77 -10.53 3.23
C TRP A 64 1.20 -11.69 4.09
N ALA A 65 0.46 -12.61 3.47
CA ALA A 65 -0.13 -13.75 4.16
C ALA A 65 0.90 -14.80 4.56
N SER A 66 0.53 -15.68 5.47
CA SER A 66 1.17 -16.97 5.69
C SER A 66 0.04 -17.94 6.05
N PRO A 67 -0.56 -18.64 5.08
CA PRO A 67 -1.71 -19.49 5.30
C PRO A 67 -1.30 -20.66 6.19
N ALA A 68 -1.80 -20.64 7.42
CA ALA A 68 -1.53 -21.69 8.39
C ALA A 68 -2.31 -22.98 8.07
N ASP A 69 -3.43 -22.88 7.34
CA ASP A 69 -4.41 -23.95 7.15
C ASP A 69 -4.73 -24.24 5.67
N SER A 70 -4.04 -23.58 4.72
CA SER A 70 -4.31 -23.67 3.28
C SER A 70 -5.76 -23.35 2.89
N SER A 71 -6.47 -22.55 3.69
CA SER A 71 -7.81 -22.06 3.38
C SER A 71 -7.77 -20.62 2.85
N ARG A 72 -8.88 -20.20 2.21
CA ARG A 72 -9.08 -18.83 1.72
C ARG A 72 -10.46 -18.41 2.17
N ASP A 73 -10.47 -17.34 2.93
CA ASP A 73 -11.65 -16.72 3.46
C ASP A 73 -11.75 -15.28 2.96
N PHE A 74 -12.99 -14.83 2.77
CA PHE A 74 -13.28 -13.51 2.23
C PHE A 74 -14.00 -12.68 3.29
N ALA A 75 -13.42 -11.54 3.65
CA ALA A 75 -14.11 -10.53 4.42
C ALA A 75 -14.72 -9.50 3.46
N ALA A 76 -16.03 -9.33 3.50
CA ALA A 76 -16.71 -8.29 2.73
C ALA A 76 -16.27 -6.89 3.20
N ILE A 77 -16.13 -5.94 2.28
CA ILE A 77 -15.90 -4.53 2.58
C ILE A 77 -17.26 -3.84 2.54
N TYR A 78 -17.75 -3.37 3.69
CA TYR A 78 -19.13 -2.85 3.80
C TYR A 78 -19.35 -1.47 3.19
N SER A 79 -18.30 -0.83 2.66
CA SER A 79 -18.40 0.41 1.92
C SER A 79 -17.47 0.41 0.72
N GLU A 80 -17.83 1.24 -0.25
CA GLU A 80 -17.17 1.33 -1.54
C GLU A 80 -15.73 1.84 -1.38
N VAL A 81 -14.75 1.09 -1.89
CA VAL A 81 -13.37 1.61 -2.02
C VAL A 81 -13.32 2.55 -3.20
N ASN A 82 -13.21 3.86 -2.92
CA ASN A 82 -13.17 4.88 -3.95
C ASN A 82 -11.86 4.81 -4.76
N ILE A 83 -11.98 4.89 -6.08
CA ILE A 83 -10.85 4.87 -7.00
C ILE A 83 -11.02 5.95 -8.08
N SER A 84 -9.94 6.29 -8.77
CA SER A 84 -9.97 7.10 -9.98
C SER A 84 -9.02 6.56 -11.06
N ILE A 85 -9.34 6.86 -12.32
CA ILE A 85 -8.48 6.61 -13.47
C ILE A 85 -8.17 7.96 -14.11
N ASN A 86 -6.88 8.30 -14.23
CA ASN A 86 -6.42 9.59 -14.75
C ASN A 86 -7.05 10.81 -14.03
N GLY A 87 -7.30 10.67 -12.72
CA GLY A 87 -7.92 11.71 -11.90
C GLY A 87 -9.43 11.86 -12.07
N VAL A 88 -10.08 10.98 -12.85
CA VAL A 88 -11.54 10.92 -12.97
C VAL A 88 -12.06 9.84 -12.03
N ASP A 89 -12.94 10.24 -11.11
CA ASP A 89 -13.56 9.31 -10.16
C ASP A 89 -14.32 8.21 -10.90
N SER A 90 -14.10 6.98 -10.45
CA SER A 90 -14.68 5.79 -11.03
C SER A 90 -15.93 5.37 -10.27
N THR A 91 -16.84 4.69 -10.97
CA THR A 91 -17.99 4.03 -10.34
C THR A 91 -17.69 2.58 -9.93
N TYR A 92 -16.54 2.03 -10.34
CA TYR A 92 -16.09 0.69 -9.95
C TYR A 92 -15.46 0.68 -8.56
N GLN A 93 -15.52 -0.48 -7.89
CA GLN A 93 -15.19 -0.58 -6.47
C GLN A 93 -14.59 -1.95 -6.13
N PHE A 94 -13.69 -1.96 -5.16
CA PHE A 94 -13.31 -3.19 -4.46
C PHE A 94 -14.35 -3.50 -3.37
N GLN A 95 -14.68 -4.79 -3.22
CA GLN A 95 -15.81 -5.22 -2.37
C GLN A 95 -15.46 -6.34 -1.39
N ALA A 96 -14.33 -7.03 -1.58
CA ALA A 96 -13.88 -8.02 -0.62
C ALA A 96 -12.37 -8.02 -0.46
N LEU A 97 -11.93 -8.45 0.71
CA LEU A 97 -10.55 -8.76 1.00
C LEU A 97 -10.44 -10.28 1.17
N ALA A 98 -9.59 -10.91 0.36
CA ALA A 98 -9.24 -12.31 0.49
C ALA A 98 -7.98 -12.42 1.33
N ASP A 99 -8.01 -13.22 2.40
CA ASP A 99 -6.91 -13.33 3.34
C ASP A 99 -5.68 -14.08 2.78
N ASN A 100 -5.92 -15.08 1.93
CA ASN A 100 -4.92 -15.95 1.34
C ASN A 100 -5.14 -16.13 -0.16
N LEU A 101 -4.05 -16.25 -0.91
CA LEU A 101 -4.07 -16.76 -2.27
C LEU A 101 -3.74 -18.26 -2.28
N LEU A 102 -4.66 -19.10 -2.76
CA LEU A 102 -4.50 -20.56 -2.78
C LEU A 102 -4.20 -21.18 -4.14
N GLN A 103 -4.21 -20.40 -5.21
CA GLN A 103 -3.98 -20.91 -6.57
C GLN A 103 -2.98 -20.02 -7.31
N SER A 104 -2.14 -20.67 -8.12
CA SER A 104 -1.26 -19.98 -9.05
C SER A 104 -2.06 -19.40 -10.21
N PHE A 105 -1.73 -18.17 -10.60
CA PHE A 105 -2.36 -17.49 -11.73
C PHE A 105 -1.29 -16.72 -12.52
N ASN A 106 -0.81 -17.25 -13.66
CA ASN A 106 0.17 -16.61 -14.55
C ASN A 106 1.35 -15.92 -13.82
N ASP A 107 1.37 -14.58 -13.77
CA ASP A 107 2.45 -13.79 -13.13
C ASP A 107 2.39 -13.85 -11.60
N ILE A 108 1.27 -14.31 -11.05
CA ILE A 108 1.10 -14.66 -9.65
C ILE A 108 1.55 -16.11 -9.46
N THR A 109 2.85 -16.23 -9.17
CA THR A 109 3.39 -17.47 -8.59
C THR A 109 3.03 -17.48 -7.11
N PRO A 110 2.36 -18.52 -6.59
CA PRO A 110 2.13 -18.65 -5.17
C PRO A 110 3.48 -19.03 -4.54
N GLU A 111 4.25 -18.01 -4.21
CA GLU A 111 4.77 -18.06 -2.86
C GLU A 111 3.53 -17.99 -2.00
N ILE A 112 3.34 -19.04 -1.20
CA ILE A 112 2.19 -19.36 -0.36
C ILE A 112 1.73 -18.18 0.52
N THR A 113 2.40 -17.03 0.48
CA THR A 113 2.33 -15.92 1.40
C THR A 113 1.63 -14.66 0.86
N SER A 114 0.75 -14.68 -0.14
CA SER A 114 0.17 -13.43 -0.69
C SER A 114 -1.32 -13.24 -0.41
N THR A 115 -1.72 -11.97 -0.21
CA THR A 115 -3.12 -11.52 0.05
C THR A 115 -3.57 -10.68 -1.14
N TYR A 116 -4.87 -10.64 -1.42
CA TYR A 116 -5.40 -9.75 -2.46
C TYR A 116 -6.74 -9.14 -2.07
N ILE A 117 -6.96 -7.92 -2.56
CA ILE A 117 -8.27 -7.29 -2.55
C ILE A 117 -8.93 -7.61 -3.88
N ASP A 118 -10.18 -8.05 -3.83
CA ASP A 118 -10.93 -8.51 -4.97
C ASP A 118 -12.14 -7.59 -5.20
N THR A 119 -12.37 -7.25 -6.46
CA THR A 119 -13.64 -6.71 -6.93
C THR A 119 -14.66 -7.87 -6.98
N VAL A 120 -15.19 -8.32 -5.83
CA VAL A 120 -16.14 -9.46 -5.84
C VAL A 120 -17.50 -9.05 -6.37
N ASP A 121 -17.72 -9.37 -7.64
CA ASP A 121 -19.00 -9.88 -8.17
C ASP A 121 -18.71 -10.95 -9.25
N GLY A 122 -17.89 -11.96 -8.93
CA GLY A 122 -17.55 -13.05 -9.86
C GLY A 122 -16.98 -12.58 -11.21
N GLY A 123 -16.28 -11.44 -11.23
CA GLY A 123 -15.73 -10.84 -12.45
C GLY A 123 -16.74 -10.07 -13.30
N ARG A 124 -17.83 -9.53 -12.74
CA ARG A 124 -18.84 -8.73 -13.47
C ARG A 124 -18.56 -7.22 -13.50
N SER A 125 -17.85 -6.69 -12.50
CA SER A 125 -17.52 -5.26 -12.39
C SER A 125 -16.02 -5.03 -12.58
N ARG A 126 -15.51 -5.47 -13.72
CA ARG A 126 -14.09 -5.35 -14.07
C ARG A 126 -13.76 -3.94 -14.52
N ILE A 127 -12.61 -3.44 -14.09
CA ILE A 127 -12.24 -2.06 -14.33
C ILE A 127 -11.38 -1.99 -15.60
N PRO A 128 -11.90 -1.47 -16.72
CA PRO A 128 -11.11 -1.38 -17.95
C PRO A 128 -10.01 -0.33 -17.77
N VAL A 129 -8.79 -0.68 -18.19
CA VAL A 129 -7.63 0.22 -18.17
C VAL A 129 -6.80 0.05 -19.43
N PHE A 130 -6.14 1.13 -19.81
CA PHE A 130 -5.25 1.21 -20.96
C PHE A 130 -3.83 1.54 -20.51
N THR A 131 -2.86 1.08 -21.29
CA THR A 131 -1.44 1.37 -21.08
C THR A 131 -1.21 2.88 -21.04
N GLY A 132 -0.54 3.35 -19.97
CA GLY A 132 -0.32 4.77 -19.70
C GLY A 132 -1.34 5.38 -18.73
N ASP A 133 -2.43 4.69 -18.41
CA ASP A 133 -3.37 5.15 -17.39
C ASP A 133 -2.71 5.18 -16.00
N ILE A 134 -3.14 6.14 -15.18
CA ILE A 134 -2.84 6.20 -13.75
C ILE A 134 -4.08 5.79 -12.97
N PHE A 135 -4.03 4.60 -12.38
CA PHE A 135 -5.06 4.09 -11.49
C PHE A 135 -4.75 4.49 -10.05
N THR A 136 -5.68 5.15 -9.36
CA THR A 136 -5.49 5.59 -7.97
C THR A 136 -6.56 5.00 -7.07
N ILE A 137 -6.13 4.40 -5.95
CA ILE A 137 -7.01 4.03 -4.84
C ILE A 137 -6.89 5.13 -3.79
N TYR A 138 -8.01 5.74 -3.41
CA TYR A 138 -7.98 6.83 -2.44
C TYR A 138 -7.72 6.34 -1.02
N ALA A 139 -7.14 7.21 -0.19
CA ALA A 139 -7.04 6.96 1.25
C ALA A 139 -8.42 6.81 1.89
N GLY A 140 -8.53 5.94 2.89
CA GLY A 140 -9.79 5.68 3.56
C GLY A 140 -9.71 4.58 4.61
N VAL A 141 -10.83 4.42 5.33
CA VAL A 141 -11.03 3.36 6.31
C VAL A 141 -12.38 2.72 6.04
N TRP A 142 -12.36 1.41 5.84
CA TRP A 142 -13.53 0.62 5.52
C TRP A 142 -13.75 -0.47 6.55
N LYS A 143 -15.02 -0.71 6.90
CA LYS A 143 -15.39 -1.79 7.81
C LYS A 143 -15.37 -3.13 7.07
N LEU A 144 -14.76 -4.13 7.69
CA LEU A 144 -14.78 -5.51 7.22
C LEU A 144 -15.96 -6.26 7.86
N GLY A 145 -16.60 -7.11 7.06
CA GLY A 145 -17.62 -8.05 7.52
C GLY A 145 -17.04 -9.20 8.33
N PRO A 146 -17.85 -9.83 9.20
CA PRO A 146 -17.36 -10.86 10.07
C PRO A 146 -16.95 -12.12 9.32
N GLN A 147 -15.79 -12.70 9.68
CA GLN A 147 -15.27 -13.92 9.05
C GLN A 147 -14.47 -14.75 10.05
N GLU A 148 -15.01 -15.90 10.46
CA GLU A 148 -14.48 -16.71 11.59
C GLU A 148 -13.08 -17.28 11.36
N LYS A 149 -12.73 -17.57 10.11
CA LYS A 149 -11.47 -18.24 9.75
C LYS A 149 -10.45 -17.32 9.10
N PHE A 150 -10.71 -16.01 9.12
CA PHE A 150 -9.85 -15.04 8.47
C PHE A 150 -8.42 -15.11 9.00
N ASN A 151 -7.44 -15.19 8.11
CA ASN A 151 -6.05 -15.43 8.47
C ASN A 151 -5.52 -14.33 9.42
N PRO A 152 -5.12 -14.66 10.67
CA PRO A 152 -4.57 -13.67 11.59
C PRO A 152 -3.20 -13.12 11.15
N SER A 153 -2.49 -13.76 10.22
CA SER A 153 -1.16 -13.31 9.80
C SER A 153 -1.16 -12.01 9.01
N VAL A 154 -2.29 -11.62 8.41
CA VAL A 154 -2.39 -10.40 7.59
C VAL A 154 -2.75 -9.15 8.42
N PHE A 155 -2.92 -9.30 9.73
CA PHE A 155 -3.19 -8.16 10.63
C PHE A 155 -1.93 -7.30 10.81
N GLY A 156 -2.13 -5.98 10.82
CA GLY A 156 -1.06 -4.99 10.85
C GLY A 156 -0.91 -4.26 9.53
N SER A 157 0.25 -3.63 9.35
CA SER A 157 0.57 -2.87 8.13
C SER A 157 1.31 -3.75 7.13
N PHE A 158 0.81 -3.80 5.90
CA PHE A 158 1.52 -4.43 4.78
C PHE A 158 2.84 -3.70 4.50
N GLN A 159 3.91 -4.45 4.35
CA GLN A 159 5.23 -3.97 3.92
C GLN A 159 5.69 -4.84 2.76
N GLY A 160 5.79 -4.27 1.56
CA GLY A 160 6.16 -5.04 0.38
C GLY A 160 5.75 -4.40 -0.93
N GLU A 161 5.74 -5.22 -1.98
CA GLU A 161 5.34 -4.81 -3.32
C GLU A 161 3.87 -5.14 -3.57
N ALA A 162 3.12 -4.16 -4.06
CA ALA A 162 1.76 -4.35 -4.53
C ALA A 162 1.64 -4.04 -6.03
N PHE A 163 0.67 -4.67 -6.71
CA PHE A 163 0.34 -4.37 -8.09
C PHE A 163 -1.14 -4.67 -8.39
N LEU A 164 -1.66 -4.12 -9.48
CA LEU A 164 -2.99 -4.44 -9.98
C LEU A 164 -2.90 -5.49 -11.09
N GLY A 165 -3.79 -6.48 -11.03
CA GLY A 165 -3.85 -7.58 -11.98
C GLY A 165 -5.27 -7.90 -12.43
N ASP A 166 -5.36 -8.75 -13.45
CA ASP A 166 -6.63 -9.33 -13.88
C ASP A 166 -6.99 -10.60 -13.09
N MET A 167 -8.19 -11.14 -13.31
CA MET A 167 -8.65 -12.36 -12.65
C MET A 167 -7.79 -13.61 -12.92
N PHE A 168 -6.92 -13.57 -13.93
CA PHE A 168 -5.98 -14.63 -14.29
C PHE A 168 -4.58 -14.34 -13.75
N GLY A 169 -4.43 -13.35 -12.87
CA GLY A 169 -3.17 -13.00 -12.26
C GLY A 169 -2.14 -12.43 -13.23
N ASN A 170 -2.55 -11.95 -14.42
CA ASN A 170 -1.66 -11.18 -15.25
C ASN A 170 -1.47 -9.80 -14.62
N ARG A 171 -0.21 -9.38 -14.47
CA ARG A 171 0.09 -8.05 -13.94
C ARG A 171 -0.20 -6.98 -14.98
N LEU A 172 -1.01 -5.99 -14.61
CA LEU A 172 -1.38 -4.85 -15.45
C LEU A 172 -0.62 -3.57 -15.12
N THR A 173 0.01 -3.48 -13.94
CA THR A 173 0.73 -2.27 -13.48
C THR A 173 2.19 -2.54 -13.11
N LYS A 174 2.98 -1.47 -12.95
CA LYS A 174 4.25 -1.56 -12.22
C LYS A 174 4.02 -1.97 -10.76
N PHE A 175 5.05 -2.51 -10.12
CA PHE A 175 5.05 -2.69 -8.67
C PHE A 175 5.09 -1.33 -7.98
N VAL A 176 4.31 -1.20 -6.92
CA VAL A 176 4.36 -0.09 -5.98
C VAL A 176 4.88 -0.63 -4.67
N SER A 177 6.00 -0.09 -4.18
CA SER A 177 6.53 -0.43 -2.86
C SER A 177 5.74 0.33 -1.80
N LEU A 178 5.08 -0.41 -0.91
CA LEU A 178 4.28 0.12 0.19
C LEU A 178 5.01 -0.09 1.51
N ALA A 179 4.93 0.94 2.36
CA ALA A 179 5.49 0.96 3.71
C ALA A 179 7.00 0.61 3.81
N THR A 180 7.82 1.04 2.85
CA THR A 180 9.22 1.29 3.18
C THR A 180 9.24 2.44 4.18
N VAL A 181 9.83 2.21 5.37
CA VAL A 181 10.26 3.30 6.26
C VAL A 181 10.89 4.36 5.35
N PRO A 182 10.57 5.65 5.51
CA PRO A 182 11.20 6.65 4.68
C PRO A 182 12.71 6.43 4.76
N GLU A 183 13.33 6.04 3.65
CA GLU A 183 14.77 6.02 3.61
C GLU A 183 15.17 7.46 3.99
N PRO A 184 16.01 7.65 5.02
CA PRO A 184 16.45 8.99 5.34
C PRO A 184 17.02 9.57 4.06
N GLY A 185 16.33 10.59 3.53
CA GLY A 185 16.62 11.08 2.18
C GLY A 185 18.12 11.33 2.06
N THR A 186 18.72 11.02 0.92
CA THR A 186 20.18 11.15 0.72
C THR A 186 20.69 12.50 1.22
N LEU A 187 19.88 13.56 1.08
CA LEU A 187 20.13 14.91 1.61
C LEU A 187 20.13 15.01 3.14
N GLY A 188 19.23 14.29 3.83
CA GLY A 188 19.22 14.17 5.29
C GLY A 188 20.47 13.44 5.83
N LEU A 189 20.86 12.34 5.18
CA LEU A 189 22.12 11.64 5.49
C LEU A 189 23.35 12.53 5.22
N PHE A 190 23.37 13.24 4.08
CA PHE A 190 24.43 14.20 3.76
C PHE A 190 24.50 15.34 4.76
N GLY A 191 23.35 15.86 5.18
CA GLY A 191 23.25 16.92 6.18
C GLY A 191 23.78 16.49 7.54
N LEU A 192 23.45 15.28 8.00
CA LEU A 192 23.99 14.69 9.23
C LEU A 192 25.50 14.45 9.14
N ALA A 193 25.99 13.96 7.99
CA ALA A 193 27.41 13.76 7.74
C ALA A 193 28.20 15.08 7.78
N LEU A 194 27.70 16.13 7.11
CA LEU A 194 28.30 17.46 7.15
C LEU A 194 28.31 18.04 8.56
N TYR A 195 27.19 17.90 9.30
CA TYR A 195 27.12 18.33 10.70
C TYR A 195 28.17 17.65 11.57
N ALA A 196 28.33 16.33 11.43
CA ALA A 196 29.35 15.58 12.16
C ALA A 196 30.77 16.08 11.85
N ILE A 197 31.09 16.32 10.57
CA ILE A 197 32.38 16.88 10.13
C ILE A 197 32.62 18.28 10.73
N PHE A 198 31.61 19.16 10.73
CA PHE A 198 31.73 20.49 11.33
C PHE A 198 31.89 20.47 12.85
N ARG A 199 31.32 19.47 13.54
CA ARG A 199 31.49 19.28 14.98
C ARG A 199 32.88 18.76 15.32
N LEU A 200 33.42 17.82 14.53
CA LEU A 200 34.75 17.25 14.72
C LEU A 200 35.88 18.27 14.48
N ARG A 201 35.70 19.25 13.58
CA ARG A 201 36.67 20.35 13.38
C ARG A 201 36.74 21.39 14.53
N ARG A 202 35.86 21.30 15.53
CA ARG A 202 35.81 22.22 16.68
C ARG A 202 36.36 21.62 17.98
N LEU A 203 36.72 20.34 17.97
CA LEU A 203 37.55 19.70 19.00
C LEU A 203 39.01 19.77 18.53
#